data_AF-A0A4Q3YSF9-F1
#
_entry.id   AF-A0A4Q3YSF9-F1
#
_cell.length_a   1.000
_cell.length_b   1.000
_cell.length_c   1.000
_cell.angle_alpha   90.00
_cell.angle_beta   90.00
_cell.angle_gamma   90.00
#
_symmetry.space_group_name_H-M   'P 1'
#
loop_
_entity.id
_entity.type
_entity.pdbx_description
1 polymer ?
#
loop_
_entity_poly.entity_id
_entity_poly.type
_entity_poly.pdbx_seq_one_letter_code
_entity_poly.pdbx_strand_id
1 'polypeptide(L)'
;MLAQIFAVAIVILAILGPGYFLWQFARKRGGLAEKFACAILVSAVLLILWLLFFPGASSPPQERISQFIGAWAILFMTAGFVVIGTEVVKMVKGRK
;
A
#
# COMPACT_ATOMS: atom_id res chain seq x y z
N MET A 1 -24.75 -4.64 -9.35
CA MET A 1 -23.44 -4.58 -10.03
C MET A 1 -22.83 -3.19 -10.03
N LEU A 2 -23.54 -2.12 -10.43
CA LEU A 2 -22.99 -0.75 -10.49
C LEU A 2 -22.33 -0.27 -9.18
N ALA A 3 -23.01 -0.45 -8.03
CA ALA A 3 -22.50 -0.04 -6.73
C ALA A 3 -21.19 -0.74 -6.31
N GLN A 4 -20.98 -1.99 -6.72
CA GLN A 4 -19.74 -2.71 -6.47
C GLN A 4 -18.58 -2.18 -7.31
N ILE A 5 -18.86 -1.85 -8.58
CA ILE A 5 -17.86 -1.24 -9.48
C ILE A 5 -17.41 0.11 -8.91
N PHE A 6 -18.35 0.93 -8.44
CA PHE A 6 -18.02 2.19 -7.78
C PHE A 6 -17.23 1.98 -6.49
N ALA A 7 -17.60 1.01 -5.64
CA ALA A 7 -16.88 0.71 -4.41
C ALA A 7 -15.43 0.28 -4.69
N VAL A 8 -15.22 -0.59 -5.68
CA VAL A 8 -13.88 -1.01 -6.09
C VAL A 8 -13.08 0.17 -6.66
N ALA A 9 -13.68 1.01 -7.48
CA ALA A 9 -13.02 2.19 -8.04
C ALA A 9 -12.59 3.20 -6.96
N ILE A 10 -13.46 3.47 -5.98
CA ILE A 10 -13.16 4.37 -4.85
C ILE A 10 -12.01 3.79 -4.02
N VAL A 11 -12.00 2.49 -3.78
CA VAL A 11 -10.95 1.79 -3.03
C VAL A 11 -9.61 1.83 -3.76
N ILE A 12 -9.60 1.65 -5.08
CA ILE A 12 -8.40 1.79 -5.92
C ILE A 12 -7.87 3.23 -5.85
N LEU A 13 -8.74 4.22 -5.99
CA LEU A 13 -8.39 5.65 -5.90
C LEU A 13 -7.83 6.01 -4.52
N ALA A 14 -8.44 5.49 -3.45
CA ALA A 14 -8.02 5.72 -2.07
C ALA A 14 -6.62 5.16 -1.76
N ILE A 15 -6.14 4.18 -2.54
CA ILE A 15 -4.81 3.59 -2.41
C ILE A 15 -3.79 4.28 -3.31
N LEU A 16 -4.19 4.59 -4.54
CA LEU A 16 -3.34 5.29 -5.49
C LEU A 16 -2.92 6.67 -4.96
N GLY A 17 -3.80 7.38 -4.26
CA GLY A 17 -3.48 8.68 -3.65
C GLY A 17 -2.28 8.62 -2.69
N PRO A 18 -2.37 7.88 -1.56
CA PRO A 18 -1.27 7.72 -0.62
C PRO A 18 -0.02 7.08 -1.24
N GLY A 19 -0.20 6.08 -2.11
CA GLY A 19 0.92 5.42 -2.81
C GLY A 19 1.69 6.38 -3.72
N TYR A 20 0.97 7.22 -4.47
CA TYR A 20 1.56 8.25 -5.33
C TYR A 20 2.21 9.37 -4.51
N PHE A 21 1.59 9.78 -3.41
CA PHE A 21 2.18 10.76 -2.49
C PHE A 21 3.48 10.25 -1.87
N LEU A 22 3.50 9.00 -1.40
CA LEU A 22 4.70 8.34 -0.89
C LEU A 22 5.78 8.22 -1.95
N TRP A 23 5.41 7.91 -3.19
CA TRP A 23 6.36 7.89 -4.31
C TRP A 23 6.96 9.26 -4.59
N GLN A 24 6.14 10.31 -4.72
CA GLN A 24 6.61 11.68 -4.91
C GLN A 24 7.55 12.12 -3.77
N PHE A 25 7.18 11.80 -2.52
CA PHE A 25 7.99 12.11 -1.35
C PHE A 25 9.33 11.34 -1.34
N ALA A 26 9.30 10.05 -1.66
CA ALA A 26 10.47 9.20 -1.74
C ALA A 26 11.42 9.60 -2.86
N ARG A 27 10.88 9.98 -4.02
CA ARG A 27 11.65 10.45 -5.18
C ARG A 27 12.46 11.71 -4.85
N LYS A 28 11.94 12.57 -3.98
CA LYS A 28 12.66 13.76 -3.48
C LYS A 28 13.76 13.44 -2.47
N ARG A 29 13.64 12.34 -1.70
CA ARG A 29 14.62 11.95 -0.67
C ARG A 29 15.73 11.02 -1.20
N GLY A 30 15.48 10.30 -2.28
CA GLY A 30 16.45 9.40 -2.93
C GLY A 30 16.86 8.19 -2.09
N GLY A 31 17.49 7.20 -2.73
CA GLY A 31 18.09 6.05 -2.06
C GLY A 31 17.08 5.02 -1.54
N LEU A 32 17.12 4.71 -0.23
CA LEU A 32 16.28 3.69 0.41
C LEU A 32 14.78 4.02 0.34
N ALA A 33 14.42 5.31 0.43
CA ALA A 33 13.04 5.75 0.37
C ALA A 33 12.39 5.42 -0.99
N GLU A 34 13.15 5.56 -2.08
CA GLU A 34 12.69 5.28 -3.44
C GLU A 34 12.40 3.80 -3.65
N LYS A 35 13.31 2.92 -3.20
CA LYS A 35 13.09 1.46 -3.23
C LYS A 35 11.85 1.08 -2.42
N PHE A 36 11.65 1.73 -1.29
CA PHE A 36 10.52 1.47 -0.40
C PHE A 36 9.19 1.90 -1.01
N ALA A 37 9.13 3.11 -1.60
CA ALA A 37 7.93 3.56 -2.30
C ALA A 37 7.62 2.70 -3.52
N CYS A 38 8.64 2.24 -4.24
CA CYS A 38 8.47 1.30 -5.35
C CYS A 38 7.89 -0.04 -4.86
N ALA A 39 8.37 -0.58 -3.75
CA ALA A 39 7.83 -1.81 -3.16
C ALA A 39 6.37 -1.67 -2.72
N ILE A 40 5.99 -0.52 -2.14
CA ILE A 40 4.60 -0.23 -1.76
C ILE A 40 3.70 -0.12 -3.01
N LEU A 41 4.17 0.54 -4.07
CA LEU A 41 3.46 0.64 -5.34
C LEU A 41 3.25 -0.73 -5.98
N VAL A 42 4.29 -1.54 -6.06
CA VAL A 42 4.21 -2.91 -6.60
C VAL A 42 3.23 -3.76 -5.77
N SER A 43 3.28 -3.66 -4.44
CA SER A 43 2.34 -4.36 -3.55
C SER A 43 0.90 -3.90 -3.73
N ALA A 44 0.68 -2.60 -3.92
CA ALA A 44 -0.65 -2.06 -4.22
C ALA A 44 -1.19 -2.58 -5.56
N VAL A 45 -0.36 -2.63 -6.60
CA VAL A 45 -0.74 -3.18 -7.91
C VAL A 45 -1.06 -4.67 -7.81
N LEU A 46 -0.25 -5.45 -7.08
CA LEU A 46 -0.49 -6.86 -6.81
C LEU A 46 -1.82 -7.10 -6.08
N LEU A 47 -2.12 -6.30 -5.06
CA LEU A 47 -3.38 -6.37 -4.34
C LEU A 47 -4.57 -6.05 -5.26
N ILE A 48 -4.45 -5.03 -6.12
CA ILE A 48 -5.50 -4.66 -7.08
C ILE A 48 -5.71 -5.81 -8.09
N LEU A 49 -4.62 -6.40 -8.60
CA LEU A 49 -4.67 -7.57 -9.47
C LEU A 49 -5.37 -8.76 -8.79
N TRP A 50 -5.07 -9.01 -7.52
CA TRP A 50 -5.74 -10.06 -6.73
C TRP A 50 -7.24 -9.77 -6.59
N LEU A 51 -7.62 -8.53 -6.28
CA LEU A 51 -9.02 -8.13 -6.15
C LEU A 51 -9.81 -8.28 -7.47
N LEU A 52 -9.16 -8.02 -8.60
CA LEU A 52 -9.79 -8.07 -9.93
C LEU A 52 -9.83 -9.48 -10.54
N PHE A 53 -8.74 -10.25 -10.42
CA PHE A 53 -8.57 -11.54 -11.12
C PHE A 53 -8.85 -12.76 -10.26
N PHE A 54 -8.85 -12.65 -8.92
CA PHE A 54 -9.27 -13.71 -8.03
C PHE A 54 -10.60 -13.36 -7.34
N PRO A 55 -11.72 -13.34 -8.09
CA PRO A 55 -13.01 -13.27 -7.46
C PRO A 55 -13.26 -14.62 -6.76
N GLY A 56 -12.83 -14.76 -5.50
CA GLY A 56 -13.02 -15.97 -4.70
C GLY A 56 -14.46 -16.47 -4.79
N ALA A 57 -14.68 -17.63 -5.41
CA ALA A 57 -15.95 -18.09 -5.98
C ALA A 57 -17.17 -18.18 -5.02
N SER A 58 -17.02 -17.81 -3.75
CA SER A 58 -18.01 -17.99 -2.70
C SER A 58 -18.15 -16.82 -1.72
N SER A 59 -17.32 -15.76 -1.79
CA SER A 59 -17.35 -14.66 -0.80
C SER A 59 -18.15 -13.44 -1.27
N PRO A 60 -19.05 -12.89 -0.45
CA PRO A 60 -19.74 -11.64 -0.77
C PRO A 60 -18.74 -10.49 -1.00
N PRO A 61 -19.00 -9.59 -1.95
CA PRO A 61 -18.06 -8.55 -2.38
C PRO A 61 -17.66 -7.57 -1.27
N GLN A 62 -18.53 -7.40 -0.25
CA GLN A 62 -18.22 -6.60 0.93
C GLN A 62 -17.09 -7.21 1.78
N GLU A 63 -17.05 -8.54 1.89
CA GLU A 63 -16.03 -9.26 2.66
C GLU A 63 -14.68 -9.19 1.95
N ARG A 64 -14.67 -9.26 0.61
CA ARG A 64 -13.45 -9.06 -0.19
C ARG A 64 -12.88 -7.65 -0.05
N ILE A 65 -13.74 -6.63 -0.09
CA ILE A 65 -13.32 -5.24 0.12
C ILE A 65 -12.76 -5.06 1.53
N SER A 66 -13.41 -5.66 2.55
CA SER A 66 -12.91 -5.62 3.93
C SER A 66 -11.54 -6.28 4.09
N GLN A 67 -11.35 -7.48 3.53
CA GLN A 67 -10.06 -8.18 3.53
C GLN A 67 -8.97 -7.39 2.80
N PHE A 68 -9.33 -6.78 1.66
CA PHE A 68 -8.42 -5.96 0.88
C PHE A 68 -7.99 -4.69 1.64
N ILE A 69 -8.93 -3.98 2.28
CA ILE A 69 -8.62 -2.81 3.12
C ILE A 69 -7.74 -3.23 4.30
N GLY A 70 -8.05 -4.37 4.94
CA GLY A 70 -7.26 -4.92 6.05
C GLY A 70 -5.82 -5.25 5.64
N ALA A 71 -5.66 -5.97 4.52
CA ALA A 71 -4.34 -6.29 3.97
C ALA A 71 -3.54 -5.04 3.62
N TRP A 72 -4.21 -4.04 3.05
CA TRP A 72 -3.59 -2.76 2.73
C TRP A 72 -3.16 -1.99 3.98
N ALA A 73 -4.00 -1.94 5.01
CA ALA A 73 -3.70 -1.29 6.28
C ALA A 73 -2.48 -1.94 6.98
N ILE A 74 -2.39 -3.28 6.95
CA ILE A 74 -1.24 -4.02 7.50
C ILE A 74 0.04 -3.69 6.71
N LEU A 75 -0.02 -3.65 5.38
CA LEU A 75 1.10 -3.24 4.54
C LEU A 75 1.55 -1.82 4.86
N PHE A 76 0.60 -0.90 5.07
CA PHE A 76 0.92 0.48 5.40
C PHE A 76 1.54 0.63 6.80
N MET A 77 1.04 -0.12 7.79
CA MET A 77 1.64 -0.18 9.13
C MET A 77 3.05 -0.75 9.08
N THR A 78 3.24 -1.88 8.39
CA THR A 78 4.55 -2.52 8.24
C THR A 78 5.52 -1.59 7.52
N ALA A 79 5.06 -0.92 6.48
CA ALA A 79 5.82 0.08 5.77
C ALA A 79 6.24 1.24 6.68
N GLY A 80 5.31 1.80 7.45
CA GLY A 80 5.59 2.83 8.44
C GLY A 80 6.62 2.38 9.47
N PHE A 81 6.50 1.14 9.96
CA PHE A 81 7.44 0.57 10.94
C PHE A 81 8.85 0.45 10.39
N VAL A 82 9.01 -0.02 9.14
CA VAL A 82 10.34 -0.08 8.51
C VAL A 82 10.91 1.31 8.26
N VAL A 83 10.11 2.28 7.82
CA VAL A 83 10.57 3.65 7.62
C VAL A 83 11.05 4.25 8.95
N ILE A 84 10.24 4.17 10.00
CA ILE A 84 10.62 4.65 11.35
C ILE A 84 11.87 3.91 11.84
N GLY A 85 11.90 2.58 11.70
CA GLY A 85 13.06 1.76 12.09
C GLY A 85 14.34 2.16 11.36
N THR A 86 14.29 2.40 10.05
CA THR A 86 15.47 2.84 9.29
C THR A 86 15.96 4.22 9.70
N GLU A 87 15.07 5.16 10.03
CA GLU A 87 15.44 6.48 10.54
C GLU A 87 16.00 6.41 11.97
N VAL A 88 15.44 5.56 12.84
CA VAL A 88 15.98 5.31 14.18
C VAL A 88 17.38 4.68 14.10
N VAL A 89 17.59 3.70 13.23
CA VAL A 89 18.91 3.10 13.01
C VAL A 89 19.92 4.13 12.50
N LYS A 90 19.53 5.04 11.60
CA LYS A 90 20.40 6.15 11.17
C LYS A 90 20.77 7.06 12.33
N MET A 91 19.83 7.43 13.20
CA MET A 91 20.12 8.27 14.39
C MET A 91 21.05 7.58 15.39
N VAL A 92 20.93 6.26 15.55
CA VAL A 92 21.83 5.48 16.42
C VAL A 92 23.22 5.35 15.80
N LYS A 93 23.32 5.15 14.48
CA LYS A 93 24.58 4.93 13.77
C LYS A 93 25.35 6.23 13.48
N GLY A 94 24.67 7.36 13.29
CA GLY A 94 25.27 8.68 13.12
C GLY A 94 25.79 9.34 14.39
N ARG A 95 25.64 8.68 15.56
CA ARG A 95 26.20 9.11 16.85
C ARG A 95 27.60 8.56 17.14
N LYS A 96 28.28 7.99 16.13
CA LYS A 96 29.69 7.58 16.22
C LYS A 96 30.55 8.46 15.35
#